data_AF-A0A101XP01-F1
#
_entry.id   AF-A0A101XP01-F1
#
_cell.length_a   1.000
_cell.length_b   1.000
_cell.length_c   1.000
_cell.angle_alpha   90.00
_cell.angle_beta   90.00
_cell.angle_gamma   90.00
#
_symmetry.space_group_name_H-M   'P 1'
#
loop_
_entity.id
_entity.type
_entity.pdbx_description
1 polymer ?
#
loop_
_entity_poly.entity_id
_entity_poly.type
_entity_poly.pdbx_seq_one_letter_code
_entity_poly.pdbx_strand_id
1 'polypeptide(L)'
;MLWSEVRELFPNQFVLVQALKSHQDGNKLNVDEMAVIRPIPDPHEATRELLKSKNENFVYHTGKTKMVMEIVSRVGFRGAYSQEN
;
A
#
# COMPACT_ATOMS: atom_id res chain seq x y z
N MET A 1 10.84 -10.63 1.89
CA MET A 1 11.62 -9.77 2.82
C MET A 1 10.68 -9.16 3.84
N LEU A 2 11.18 -8.86 5.04
CA LEU A 2 10.37 -8.25 6.11
C LEU A 2 10.31 -6.72 5.96
N TRP A 3 9.21 -6.09 6.43
CA TRP A 3 9.06 -4.62 6.40
C TRP A 3 10.14 -3.91 7.20
N SER A 4 10.57 -4.49 8.31
CA SER A 4 11.66 -3.96 9.13
C SER A 4 12.95 -3.77 8.32
N GLU A 5 13.34 -4.78 7.54
CA GLU A 5 14.58 -4.75 6.74
C GLU A 5 14.51 -3.68 5.65
N VAL A 6 13.36 -3.52 5.00
CA VAL A 6 13.17 -2.50 3.95
C VAL A 6 13.33 -1.10 4.50
N ARG A 7 12.89 -0.85 5.74
CA ARG A 7 13.07 0.45 6.39
C ARG A 7 14.53 0.73 6.72
N GLU A 8 15.30 -0.30 7.04
CA GLU A 8 16.74 -0.18 7.29
C GLU A 8 17.52 0.08 6.00
N LEU A 9 17.14 -0.58 4.91
CA LEU A 9 17.76 -0.40 3.59
C LEU A 9 17.42 0.95 2.95
N PHE A 10 16.19 1.44 3.16
CA PHE A 10 15.64 2.61 2.48
C PHE A 10 14.95 3.57 3.46
N PRO A 11 15.67 4.23 4.37
CA PRO A 11 15.06 5.11 5.38
C PRO A 11 14.47 6.39 4.77
N ASN A 12 13.34 6.85 5.32
CA ASN A 12 12.70 8.14 5.01
C ASN A 12 12.39 8.41 3.53
N GLN A 13 11.95 7.40 2.78
CA GLN A 13 11.56 7.57 1.39
C GLN A 13 10.37 6.69 1.01
N PHE A 14 9.79 6.95 -0.17
CA PHE A 14 8.78 6.07 -0.74
C PHE A 14 9.46 4.88 -1.40
N VAL A 15 8.85 3.72 -1.25
CA VAL A 15 9.30 2.49 -1.90
C VAL A 15 8.11 1.84 -2.57
N LEU A 16 8.31 1.42 -3.81
CA LEU A 16 7.39 0.55 -4.52
C LEU A 16 7.68 -0.87 -4.05
N VAL A 17 6.70 -1.49 -3.41
CA VAL A 17 6.77 -2.86 -2.91
C VAL A 17 5.67 -3.70 -3.54
N GLN A 18 5.97 -4.97 -3.79
CA GLN A 18 5.00 -5.97 -4.22
C GLN A 18 4.71 -6.89 -3.04
N ALA A 19 3.44 -7.06 -2.69
CA ALA A 19 3.04 -8.08 -1.72
C ALA A 19 3.16 -9.46 -2.39
N LEU A 20 4.08 -10.30 -1.92
CA LEU A 20 4.25 -11.68 -2.40
C LEU A 20 3.35 -12.63 -1.63
N LYS A 21 3.22 -12.38 -0.32
CA LYS A 21 2.40 -13.18 0.57
C LYS A 21 1.74 -12.27 1.59
N SER A 22 0.43 -12.30 1.63
CA SER A 22 -0.36 -11.56 2.59
C SER A 22 -1.49 -12.44 3.09
N HIS A 23 -1.76 -12.37 4.38
CA HIS A 23 -2.94 -12.96 4.99
C HIS A 23 -3.88 -11.85 5.47
N GLN A 24 -5.17 -12.12 5.36
CA GLN A 24 -6.19 -11.28 5.93
C GLN A 24 -6.51 -11.80 7.33
N ASP A 25 -6.24 -10.98 8.35
CA ASP A 25 -6.66 -11.25 9.73
C ASP A 25 -7.83 -10.31 10.06
N GLY A 26 -9.05 -10.81 9.85
CA GLY A 26 -10.30 -10.06 10.01
C GLY A 26 -10.39 -8.85 9.06
N ASN A 27 -10.29 -7.65 9.62
CA ASN A 27 -10.39 -6.38 8.89
C ASN A 27 -9.01 -5.75 8.57
N LYS A 28 -7.93 -6.51 8.76
CA LYS A 28 -6.56 -6.06 8.51
C LYS A 28 -5.89 -7.02 7.52
N LEU A 29 -5.24 -6.45 6.51
CA LEU A 29 -4.32 -7.16 5.64
C LEU A 29 -2.93 -7.06 6.25
N ASN A 30 -2.40 -8.21 6.65
CA ASN A 30 -1.01 -8.34 7.08
C ASN A 30 -0.22 -8.89 5.91
N VAL A 31 0.83 -8.18 5.53
CA VAL A 31 1.75 -8.63 4.49
C VAL A 31 2.91 -9.36 5.17
N ASP A 32 2.94 -10.69 5.06
CA ASP A 32 4.03 -11.52 5.60
C ASP A 32 5.30 -11.34 4.79
N GLU A 33 5.16 -11.37 3.46
CA GLU A 33 6.28 -11.29 2.54
C GLU A 33 5.99 -10.29 1.44
N MET A 34 6.99 -9.46 1.17
CA MET A 34 6.96 -8.52 0.08
C MET A 34 8.30 -8.46 -0.65
N ALA A 35 8.32 -7.75 -1.78
CA ALA A 35 9.51 -7.45 -2.56
C ALA A 35 9.61 -5.96 -2.86
N VAL A 36 10.73 -5.32 -2.55
CA VAL A 36 11.01 -3.95 -3.00
C VAL A 36 11.36 -3.99 -4.47
N ILE A 37 10.53 -3.34 -5.28
CA ILE A 37 10.77 -3.17 -6.72
C ILE A 37 11.75 -2.02 -6.92
N ARG A 38 11.44 -0.85 -6.36
CA ARG A 38 12.30 0.35 -6.46
C ARG A 38 12.02 1.40 -5.39
N PRO A 39 13.05 2.12 -4.90
CA PRO A 39 12.85 3.34 -4.13
C PRO A 39 12.43 4.50 -5.06
N ILE A 40 11.52 5.34 -4.55
CA ILE A 40 11.02 6.54 -5.22
C ILE A 40 11.26 7.72 -4.26
N PRO A 41 12.24 8.61 -4.55
CA PRO A 41 12.50 9.75 -3.69
C PRO A 41 11.42 10.84 -3.82
N ASP A 42 10.75 10.92 -4.97
CA ASP A 42 9.79 11.98 -5.26
C ASP A 42 8.34 11.57 -4.93
N PRO A 43 7.61 12.36 -4.11
CA PRO A 43 6.23 12.05 -3.72
C PRO A 43 5.22 12.14 -4.88
N HIS A 44 5.46 12.96 -5.89
CA HIS A 44 4.60 13.05 -7.06
C HIS A 44 4.76 11.81 -7.95
N GLU A 45 6.01 11.35 -8.13
CA GLU A 45 6.28 10.08 -8.82
C GLU A 45 5.66 8.90 -8.06
N ALA A 46 5.80 8.87 -6.72
CA ALA A 46 5.21 7.85 -5.87
C ALA A 46 3.69 7.75 -6.05
N THR A 47 3.00 8.89 -6.09
CA THR A 47 1.55 8.95 -6.34
C THR A 47 1.20 8.46 -7.74
N ARG A 48 1.96 8.88 -8.76
CA ARG A 48 1.73 8.48 -10.15
C ARG A 48 1.91 6.98 -10.36
N GLU A 49 2.91 6.41 -9.70
CA GLU A 49 3.16 4.98 -9.70
C GLU A 49 2.10 4.22 -8.93
N LEU A 50 1.64 4.73 -7.79
CA LEU A 50 0.50 4.14 -7.07
C LEU A 50 -0.76 4.09 -7.96
N LEU A 51 -1.03 5.15 -8.72
CA LEU A 51 -2.17 5.22 -9.65
C LEU A 51 -2.03 4.27 -10.85
N LYS A 52 -0.79 4.02 -11.30
CA LYS A 52 -0.50 3.06 -12.38
C LYS A 52 -0.42 1.62 -11.90
N SER A 53 -0.06 1.41 -10.64
CA SER A 53 0.11 0.10 -10.03
C SER A 53 -1.23 -0.64 -10.00
N LYS A 54 -1.27 -1.79 -10.67
CA LYS A 54 -2.42 -2.70 -10.63
C LYS A 54 -2.04 -3.94 -9.83
N ASN A 55 -3.01 -4.50 -9.11
CA ASN A 55 -2.91 -5.74 -8.33
C ASN A 55 -2.11 -5.62 -7.03
N GLU A 56 -0.90 -6.18 -7.01
CA GLU A 56 -0.12 -6.52 -5.81
C GLU A 56 1.00 -5.52 -5.53
N ASN A 57 1.10 -4.45 -6.34
CA ASN A 57 2.09 -3.40 -6.21
C ASN A 57 1.53 -2.24 -5.40
N PHE A 58 2.22 -1.88 -4.33
CA PHE A 58 1.85 -0.81 -3.42
C PHE A 58 3.02 0.14 -3.22
N VAL A 59 2.72 1.43 -3.17
CA VAL A 59 3.71 2.43 -2.78
C VAL A 59 3.52 2.74 -1.31
N TYR A 60 4.59 2.59 -0.52
CA TYR A 60 4.55 2.83 0.91
C TYR A 60 5.73 3.67 1.37
N HIS A 61 5.54 4.43 2.44
CA HIS A 61 6.58 5.28 3.00
C HIS A 61 7.29 4.55 4.15
N THR A 62 8.61 4.37 4.06
CA THR A 62 9.40 3.64 5.06
C THR A 62 9.48 4.35 6.42
N GLY A 63 9.06 5.61 6.49
CA GLY A 63 8.85 6.31 7.76
C GLY A 63 7.73 5.70 8.63
N LYS A 64 6.83 4.86 8.08
CA LYS A 64 5.77 4.20 8.84
C LYS A 64 6.27 2.92 9.52
N THR A 65 6.03 2.82 10.83
CA THR A 65 6.54 1.73 11.67
C THR A 65 5.92 0.36 11.36
N LYS A 66 4.68 0.33 10.86
CA LYS A 66 3.96 -0.90 10.57
C LYS A 66 3.32 -0.83 9.19
N MET A 67 3.50 -1.89 8.41
CA MET A 67 2.79 -2.10 7.14
C MET A 67 1.52 -2.91 7.42
N VAL A 68 0.54 -2.23 8.02
CA VAL A 68 -0.80 -2.80 8.25
C VAL A 68 -1.74 -2.02 7.36
N MET A 69 -2.40 -2.71 6.44
CA MET A 69 -3.47 -2.10 5.64
C MET A 69 -4.80 -2.50 6.28
N GLU A 70 -5.58 -1.52 6.71
CA GLU A 70 -6.96 -1.79 7.13
C GLU A 70 -7.81 -1.99 5.87
N ILE A 71 -8.40 -3.18 5.75
CA ILE A 71 -9.33 -3.48 4.68
C ILE A 71 -10.64 -2.79 5.04
N VAL A 72 -10.91 -1.63 4.46
CA VAL A 72 -12.19 -0.94 4.68
C VAL A 72 -13.26 -1.67 3.86
N SER A 73 -13.87 -2.72 4.44
CA SER A 73 -14.95 -3.48 3.80
C SER A 73 -16.27 -2.69 3.71
N ARG A 74 -16.36 -1.49 4.30
CA ARG A 74 -17.50 -0.60 4.09
C ARG A 74 -17.31 0.21 2.81
N VAL A 75 -17.70 -0.39 1.69
CA VAL A 75 -18.15 0.36 0.51
C VAL A 75 -19.53 0.96 0.83
N GLY A 76 -19.57 1.87 1.80
CA GLY A 76 -20.72 2.72 2.05
C GLY A 76 -20.58 3.95 1.17
N PHE A 77 -21.32 4.00 0.07
CA PHE A 77 -21.54 5.17 -0.79
C PHE A 77 -20.31 5.71 -1.53
N ARG A 78 -19.94 5.05 -2.62
CA ARG A 78 -19.44 5.76 -3.81
C ARG A 78 -20.49 5.63 -4.93
N GLY A 79 -21.42 6.58 -4.95
CA GLY A 79 -22.32 6.83 -6.07
C GLY A 79 -23.65 6.08 -6.05
N ALA A 80 -24.62 6.59 -5.30
CA ALA A 80 -26.02 6.52 -5.70
C ALA A 80 -26.53 7.96 -5.76
N TYR A 81 -26.33 8.59 -6.92
CA TYR A 81 -27.01 9.84 -7.25
C TYR A 81 -28.44 9.45 -7.65
N SER A 82 -29.32 9.20 -6.68
CA SER A 82 -30.75 9.17 -6.94
C SER A 82 -31.29 10.59 -6.82
N GLN A 83 -31.25 11.33 -7.93
CA GLN A 83 -32.20 12.40 -8.15
C GLN A 83 -33.51 11.72 -8.58
N GLU A 84 -34.40 11.47 -7.64
CA GLU A 84 -35.80 11.17 -7.94
C GLU A 84 -36.65 12.41 -7.62
N ASN A 85 -37.00 13.09 -8.72
CA ASN A 85 -38.19 13.90 -9.02
C ASN A 85 -38.69 14.95 -8.02
#